data_AF-A0A1Y3XR00-F1
#
_entry.id   AF-A0A1Y3XR00-F1
#
_cell.length_a   1.000
_cell.length_b   1.000
_cell.length_c   1.000
_cell.angle_alpha   90.00
_cell.angle_beta   90.00
_cell.angle_gamma   90.00
#
_symmetry.space_group_name_H-M   'P 1'
#
loop_
_entity.id
_entity.type
_entity.pdbx_description
1 polymer ?
#
loop_
_entity_poly.entity_id
_entity_poly.type
_entity_poly.pdbx_seq_one_letter_code
_entity_poly.pdbx_strand_id
1 'polypeptide(L)'
;MAHSKHDIPFYGGTLRHLTYTKKGIPTAECNLIDPNTTCPYTNAELYKALLRRSNERPALATAVVHEIREIAKKAVRNPNAKFKQQCSGKTEADADKLAKKELYPRLALIAKLLYRPIWESLVAAGRPTIADFVEYMGDDLFRTATPGDRPNLMSALHTTILPVIKEKRLDELATEEQAKKEKDKINRLLKKTHAKDTKRRNTKRAYTELFRTIVESGFAECKSALELADAIEMTKQQNRKLSNSIFPGHLDDSQRCALFTLLSDQAYCHEQLIVALVYSGLDLREIAALTYGDIDQLTLCNEICVTITVEKIVYGQNTDATVAGLNNENMPVKRLRKVVLYPWAADILRQYVERLQEEGYSFAQIEKMRLSYSILRKESLAPFQMEAAIKQLLREAEIPSISIPHTRDGKTEMTIKEPSYSLLYLDAQYVAGLCGANLPMLHAMFGMAWTEMDEESYLDLLGNQYAVARYLHLKRFSPYEPALLKRRVLLVRNSTRELQNFRISSHCAISARWREKHDDKNH
;
A
#
# COMPACT_ATOMS: atom_id res chain seq x y z
N MET A 1 -41.50 -34.07 -21.72
CA MET A 1 -40.36 -34.77 -22.37
C MET A 1 -39.25 -34.86 -21.32
N ALA A 2 -38.68 -36.04 -21.11
CA ALA A 2 -37.74 -36.28 -20.00
C ALA A 2 -36.35 -35.69 -20.32
N HIS A 3 -35.78 -34.93 -19.38
CA HIS A 3 -34.40 -34.47 -19.46
C HIS A 3 -33.44 -35.67 -19.42
N SER A 4 -32.37 -35.63 -20.21
CA SER A 4 -31.36 -36.68 -20.14
C SER A 4 -30.63 -36.60 -18.80
N LYS A 5 -30.32 -37.74 -18.17
CA LYS A 5 -29.49 -37.80 -16.96
C LYS A 5 -28.07 -37.24 -17.14
N HIS A 6 -27.69 -36.94 -18.37
CA HIS A 6 -26.38 -36.44 -18.79
C HIS A 6 -26.38 -34.94 -19.11
N ASP A 7 -27.52 -34.27 -18.94
CA ASP A 7 -27.68 -32.84 -19.16
C ASP A 7 -27.30 -32.08 -17.89
N ILE A 8 -26.37 -31.13 -18.01
CA ILE A 8 -25.93 -30.24 -16.94
C ILE A 8 -26.18 -28.76 -17.31
N PRO A 9 -26.51 -27.89 -16.33
CA PRO A 9 -26.56 -26.45 -16.55
C PRO A 9 -25.22 -25.92 -17.09
N PHE A 10 -25.26 -25.06 -18.11
CA PHE A 10 -24.05 -24.54 -18.75
C PHE A 10 -24.27 -23.16 -19.37
N TYR A 11 -23.76 -22.11 -18.70
CA TYR A 11 -23.78 -20.71 -19.17
C TYR A 11 -25.15 -20.21 -19.68
N GLY A 12 -26.21 -20.48 -18.91
CA GLY A 12 -27.60 -20.10 -19.25
C GLY A 12 -28.34 -21.09 -20.16
N GLY A 13 -27.66 -22.12 -20.66
CA GLY A 13 -28.29 -23.22 -21.40
C GLY A 13 -27.91 -24.58 -20.81
N THR A 14 -27.85 -25.60 -21.67
CA THR A 14 -27.60 -26.98 -21.26
C THR A 14 -26.49 -27.61 -22.08
N LEU A 15 -25.55 -28.24 -21.38
CA LEU A 15 -24.51 -29.09 -21.96
C LEU A 15 -24.81 -30.55 -21.66
N ARG A 16 -24.79 -31.41 -22.68
CA ARG A 16 -24.84 -32.86 -22.50
C ARG A 16 -23.44 -33.43 -22.48
N HIS A 17 -23.04 -34.01 -21.35
CA HIS A 17 -21.75 -34.67 -21.16
C HIS A 17 -21.93 -36.18 -21.08
N LEU A 18 -21.27 -36.91 -21.98
CA LEU A 18 -21.30 -38.37 -22.04
C LEU A 18 -19.86 -38.90 -21.99
N THR A 19 -19.62 -39.92 -21.16
CA THR A 19 -18.36 -40.67 -21.18
C THR A 19 -18.65 -42.10 -21.62
N TYR A 20 -17.92 -42.58 -22.62
CA TYR A 20 -18.07 -43.93 -23.15
C TYR A 20 -16.78 -44.44 -23.77
N THR A 21 -16.68 -45.76 -23.95
CA THR A 21 -15.51 -46.38 -24.57
C THR A 21 -15.70 -46.47 -26.09
N LYS A 22 -14.82 -45.81 -26.85
CA LYS A 22 -14.82 -45.81 -28.31
C LYS A 22 -13.58 -46.54 -28.81
N LYS A 23 -13.76 -47.68 -29.49
CA LYS A 23 -12.65 -48.53 -29.99
C LYS A 23 -11.62 -48.88 -28.89
N GLY A 24 -12.10 -49.21 -27.70
CA GLY A 24 -11.25 -49.55 -26.55
C GLY A 24 -10.66 -48.35 -25.78
N ILE A 25 -10.94 -47.11 -26.21
CA ILE A 25 -10.39 -45.90 -25.58
C ILE A 25 -11.52 -45.10 -24.90
N PRO A 26 -11.42 -44.83 -23.59
CA PRO A 26 -12.34 -43.93 -22.90
C PRO A 26 -12.40 -42.54 -23.55
N THR A 27 -13.61 -42.10 -23.89
CA THR A 27 -13.86 -40.87 -24.65
C THR A 27 -15.00 -40.09 -24.00
N ALA A 28 -14.76 -38.80 -23.76
CA ALA A 28 -15.79 -37.86 -23.36
C ALA A 28 -16.35 -37.14 -24.59
N GLU A 29 -17.67 -36.97 -24.63
CA GLU A 29 -18.41 -36.27 -25.68
C GLU A 29 -19.27 -35.18 -25.06
N CYS A 30 -19.15 -33.97 -25.61
CA CYS A 30 -19.86 -32.78 -25.16
C CYS A 30 -20.71 -32.22 -26.30
N ASN A 31 -22.00 -31.98 -26.02
CA ASN A 31 -22.97 -31.45 -26.98
C ASN A 31 -23.74 -30.27 -26.39
N LEU A 32 -23.88 -29.17 -27.14
CA LEU A 32 -24.76 -28.05 -26.76
C LEU A 32 -26.20 -28.40 -27.16
N ILE A 33 -27.14 -28.17 -26.24
CA ILE A 33 -28.55 -28.54 -26.41
C ILE A 33 -29.38 -27.34 -26.88
N ASP A 34 -30.25 -27.55 -27.86
CA ASP A 34 -31.24 -26.56 -28.25
C ASP A 34 -32.36 -26.50 -27.20
N PRO A 35 -32.59 -25.34 -26.56
CA PRO A 35 -33.63 -25.18 -25.55
C PRO A 35 -35.04 -25.42 -26.09
N ASN A 36 -35.28 -25.26 -27.39
CA ASN A 36 -36.60 -25.41 -27.99
C ASN A 36 -36.94 -26.88 -28.28
N THR A 37 -35.94 -27.68 -28.68
CA THR A 37 -36.14 -29.07 -29.11
C THR A 37 -35.65 -30.08 -28.07
N THR A 38 -34.90 -29.65 -27.05
CA THR A 38 -34.22 -30.47 -26.02
C THR A 38 -33.22 -31.51 -26.59
N CYS A 39 -32.92 -31.39 -27.88
CA CYS A 39 -31.97 -32.21 -28.61
C CYS A 39 -30.63 -31.47 -28.80
N PRO A 40 -29.51 -32.20 -28.98
CA PRO A 40 -28.27 -31.59 -29.44
C PRO A 40 -28.48 -30.84 -30.76
N TYR A 41 -27.96 -29.62 -30.86
CA TYR A 41 -27.95 -28.90 -32.13
C TYR A 41 -27.28 -29.73 -33.22
N THR A 42 -27.80 -29.70 -34.45
CA THR A 42 -27.02 -30.08 -35.64
C THR A 42 -25.99 -29.01 -35.98
N ASN A 43 -24.98 -29.35 -36.79
CA ASN A 43 -23.97 -28.37 -37.22
C ASN A 43 -24.60 -27.19 -37.96
N ALA A 44 -25.59 -27.44 -38.82
CA ALA A 44 -26.30 -26.39 -39.57
C ALA A 44 -27.14 -25.49 -38.65
N GLU A 45 -27.89 -26.08 -37.71
CA GLU A 45 -28.71 -25.32 -36.75
C GLU A 45 -27.84 -24.47 -35.82
N LEU A 46 -26.76 -25.04 -35.28
CA LEU A 46 -25.83 -24.31 -34.42
C LEU A 46 -25.18 -23.14 -35.16
N TYR A 47 -24.74 -23.37 -36.41
CA TYR A 47 -24.14 -22.30 -37.22
C TYR A 47 -25.15 -21.17 -37.47
N LYS A 48 -26.38 -21.50 -37.89
CA LYS A 48 -27.43 -20.51 -38.13
C LYS A 48 -27.79 -19.73 -36.87
N ALA A 49 -27.87 -20.40 -35.72
CA ALA A 49 -28.13 -19.77 -34.43
C ALA A 49 -26.99 -18.82 -34.04
N LEU A 50 -25.73 -19.23 -34.20
CA LEU A 50 -24.57 -18.40 -33.90
C LEU A 50 -24.46 -17.19 -34.83
N LEU A 51 -24.75 -17.34 -36.13
CA LEU A 51 -24.79 -16.21 -37.06
C LEU A 51 -25.84 -15.18 -36.65
N ARG A 52 -27.05 -15.66 -36.32
CA ARG A 52 -28.12 -14.78 -35.81
C ARG A 52 -27.66 -14.04 -34.56
N ARG A 53 -27.11 -14.74 -33.56
CA ARG A 53 -26.61 -14.12 -32.32
C ARG A 53 -25.44 -13.18 -32.56
N SER A 54 -24.60 -13.45 -33.55
CA SER A 54 -23.47 -12.59 -33.90
C SER A 54 -23.94 -11.25 -34.46
N ASN A 55 -25.00 -11.26 -35.27
CA ASN A 55 -25.62 -10.05 -35.79
C ASN A 55 -26.31 -9.25 -34.67
N GLU A 56 -26.97 -9.93 -33.75
CA GLU A 56 -27.65 -9.30 -32.59
C GLU A 56 -26.65 -8.72 -31.58
N ARG A 57 -25.47 -9.34 -31.42
CA ARG A 57 -24.46 -9.00 -30.39
C ARG A 57 -23.03 -9.00 -30.93
N PRO A 58 -22.63 -8.02 -31.76
CA PRO A 58 -21.33 -8.01 -32.42
C PRO A 58 -20.14 -8.03 -31.45
N ALA A 59 -20.22 -7.29 -30.33
CA ALA A 59 -19.15 -7.20 -29.35
C ALA A 59 -18.81 -8.57 -28.70
N LEU A 60 -19.83 -9.36 -28.37
CA LEU A 60 -19.65 -10.72 -27.84
C LEU A 60 -19.18 -11.70 -28.92
N ALA A 61 -19.64 -11.50 -30.17
CA ALA A 61 -19.26 -12.35 -31.30
C ALA A 61 -17.76 -12.33 -31.58
N THR A 62 -17.09 -11.19 -31.35
CA THR A 62 -15.63 -11.02 -31.53
C THR A 62 -14.81 -12.08 -30.80
N ALA A 63 -15.26 -12.52 -29.62
CA ALA A 63 -14.59 -13.52 -28.80
C ALA A 63 -14.72 -14.96 -29.34
N VAL A 64 -15.63 -15.21 -30.30
CA VAL A 64 -16.01 -16.54 -30.77
C VAL A 64 -15.83 -16.71 -32.28
N VAL A 65 -15.23 -15.73 -32.97
CA VAL A 65 -15.07 -15.72 -34.45
C VAL A 65 -14.40 -16.99 -34.97
N HIS A 66 -13.34 -17.45 -34.30
CA HIS A 66 -12.64 -18.67 -34.69
C HIS A 66 -13.57 -19.89 -34.65
N GLU A 67 -14.35 -20.03 -33.58
CA GLU A 67 -15.21 -21.20 -33.41
C GLU A 67 -16.42 -21.17 -34.34
N ILE A 68 -16.95 -19.98 -34.64
CA ILE A 68 -17.99 -19.80 -35.67
C ILE A 68 -17.47 -20.28 -37.04
N ARG A 69 -16.23 -19.96 -37.41
CA ARG A 69 -15.63 -20.41 -38.68
C ARG A 69 -15.44 -21.93 -38.72
N GLU A 70 -15.01 -22.55 -37.63
CA GLU A 70 -14.85 -24.00 -37.56
C GLU A 70 -16.19 -24.73 -37.63
N ILE A 71 -17.22 -24.20 -36.96
CA ILE A 71 -18.59 -24.73 -37.04
C ILE A 71 -19.15 -24.55 -38.47
N ALA A 72 -18.87 -23.44 -39.15
CA ALA A 72 -19.27 -23.23 -40.54
C ALA A 72 -18.72 -24.32 -41.48
N LYS A 73 -17.44 -24.67 -41.35
CA LYS A 73 -16.81 -25.76 -42.13
C LYS A 73 -17.51 -27.10 -41.88
N LYS A 74 -17.87 -27.40 -40.63
CA LYS A 74 -18.60 -28.61 -40.26
C LYS A 74 -20.03 -28.61 -40.81
N ALA A 75 -20.70 -27.45 -40.79
CA ALA A 75 -22.05 -27.29 -41.32
C ALA A 75 -22.11 -27.52 -42.84
N VAL A 76 -21.09 -27.09 -43.60
CA VAL A 76 -21.01 -27.34 -45.05
C VAL A 76 -20.76 -28.83 -45.34
N ARG A 77 -19.84 -29.47 -44.58
CA ARG A 77 -19.48 -30.88 -44.83
C ARG A 77 -20.57 -31.86 -44.43
N ASN A 78 -21.16 -31.66 -43.25
CA ASN A 78 -22.15 -32.58 -42.66
C ASN A 78 -23.23 -31.77 -41.90
N PRO A 79 -24.19 -31.17 -42.62
CA PRO A 79 -25.15 -30.21 -42.05
C PRO A 79 -26.06 -30.84 -40.98
N ASN A 80 -26.61 -32.03 -41.26
CA ASN A 80 -27.58 -32.70 -40.40
C ASN A 80 -26.95 -33.55 -39.28
N ALA A 81 -25.61 -33.60 -39.21
CA ALA A 81 -24.93 -34.30 -38.13
C ALA A 81 -25.02 -33.50 -36.83
N LYS A 82 -25.25 -34.19 -35.71
CA LYS A 82 -25.22 -33.60 -34.37
C LYS A 82 -23.86 -32.95 -34.10
N PHE A 83 -23.89 -31.71 -33.64
CA PHE A 83 -22.71 -31.01 -33.18
C PHE A 83 -22.19 -31.70 -31.92
N LYS A 84 -20.96 -32.20 -32.01
CA LYS A 84 -20.27 -32.85 -30.91
C LYS A 84 -18.80 -32.46 -30.88
N GLN A 85 -18.28 -32.32 -29.67
CA GLN A 85 -16.85 -32.20 -29.39
C GLN A 85 -16.43 -33.42 -28.56
N GLN A 86 -15.28 -34.01 -28.89
CA GLN A 86 -14.81 -35.24 -28.25
C GLN A 86 -13.35 -35.11 -27.84
N CYS A 87 -12.99 -35.68 -26.70
CA CYS A 87 -11.62 -35.89 -26.28
C CYS A 87 -11.47 -37.29 -25.67
N SER A 88 -10.30 -37.89 -25.81
CA SER A 88 -10.04 -39.25 -25.34
C SER A 88 -8.95 -39.25 -24.28
N GLY A 89 -9.11 -40.10 -23.26
CA GLY A 89 -8.18 -40.23 -22.14
C GLY A 89 -7.72 -41.68 -21.97
N LYS A 90 -6.72 -41.88 -21.12
CA LYS A 90 -6.24 -43.23 -20.76
C LYS A 90 -7.27 -43.98 -19.91
N THR A 91 -7.98 -43.25 -19.06
CA THR A 91 -9.09 -43.72 -18.22
C THR A 91 -10.33 -42.84 -18.45
N GLU A 92 -11.51 -43.29 -17.99
CA GLU A 92 -12.74 -42.46 -18.05
C GLU A 92 -12.59 -41.16 -17.25
N ALA A 93 -11.94 -41.21 -16.09
CA ALA A 93 -11.66 -40.04 -15.27
C ALA A 93 -10.69 -39.07 -15.97
N ASP A 94 -9.69 -39.58 -16.67
CA ASP A 94 -8.79 -38.74 -17.46
C ASP A 94 -9.52 -38.08 -18.64
N ALA A 95 -10.43 -38.81 -19.30
CA ALA A 95 -11.22 -38.27 -20.40
C ALA A 95 -12.15 -37.13 -19.93
N ASP A 96 -12.81 -37.29 -18.77
CA ASP A 96 -13.62 -36.22 -18.16
C ASP A 96 -12.77 -35.01 -17.75
N LYS A 97 -11.60 -35.25 -17.14
CA LYS A 97 -10.67 -34.18 -16.75
C LYS A 97 -10.17 -33.40 -17.96
N LEU A 98 -9.84 -34.09 -19.05
CA LEU A 98 -9.45 -33.46 -20.33
C LEU A 98 -10.62 -32.67 -20.94
N ALA A 99 -11.84 -33.20 -20.88
CA ALA A 99 -13.03 -32.50 -21.38
C ALA A 99 -13.23 -31.16 -20.66
N LYS A 100 -13.15 -31.17 -19.33
CA LYS A 100 -13.25 -29.96 -18.50
C LYS A 100 -12.11 -28.96 -18.75
N LYS A 101 -10.92 -29.44 -19.10
CA LYS A 101 -9.75 -28.60 -19.37
C LYS A 101 -9.73 -28.01 -20.79
N GLU A 102 -10.11 -28.79 -21.79
CA GLU A 102 -9.88 -28.46 -23.20
C GLU A 102 -11.17 -28.14 -23.97
N LEU A 103 -12.27 -28.85 -23.67
CA LEU A 103 -13.53 -28.68 -24.38
C LEU A 103 -14.41 -27.60 -23.72
N TYR A 104 -14.53 -27.62 -22.39
CA TYR A 104 -15.42 -26.72 -21.66
C TYR A 104 -15.11 -25.24 -21.90
N PRO A 105 -13.85 -24.76 -21.87
CA PRO A 105 -13.56 -23.35 -22.12
C PRO A 105 -14.01 -22.89 -23.51
N ARG A 106 -13.81 -23.72 -24.54
CA ARG A 106 -14.22 -23.41 -25.92
C ARG A 106 -15.74 -23.43 -26.06
N LEU A 107 -16.40 -24.42 -25.45
CA LEU A 107 -17.85 -24.51 -25.42
C LEU A 107 -18.49 -23.38 -24.62
N ALA A 108 -17.85 -22.90 -23.56
CA ALA A 108 -18.32 -21.78 -22.75
C ALA A 108 -18.36 -20.49 -23.56
N LEU A 109 -17.35 -20.21 -24.38
CA LEU A 109 -17.35 -19.05 -25.30
C LEU A 109 -18.55 -19.11 -26.27
N ILE A 110 -18.77 -20.28 -26.87
CA ILE A 110 -19.92 -20.50 -27.77
C ILE A 110 -21.24 -20.33 -27.01
N ALA A 111 -21.36 -20.94 -25.83
CA ALA A 111 -22.56 -20.91 -25.01
C ALA A 111 -22.92 -19.50 -24.52
N LYS A 112 -21.94 -18.70 -24.10
CA LYS A 112 -22.15 -17.31 -23.66
C LYS A 112 -22.77 -16.43 -24.75
N LEU A 113 -22.42 -16.66 -26.03
CA LEU A 113 -23.05 -15.99 -27.17
C LEU A 113 -24.41 -16.61 -27.52
N LEU A 114 -24.46 -17.93 -27.62
CA LEU A 114 -25.63 -18.70 -28.07
C LEU A 114 -26.84 -18.52 -27.15
N TYR A 115 -26.63 -18.68 -25.83
CA TYR A 115 -27.65 -18.65 -24.79
C TYR A 115 -27.78 -17.29 -24.12
N ARG A 116 -27.15 -16.23 -24.67
CA ARG A 116 -27.16 -14.88 -24.07
C ARG A 116 -28.55 -14.40 -23.67
N PRO A 117 -29.60 -14.51 -24.51
CA PRO A 117 -30.92 -14.02 -24.12
C PRO A 117 -31.57 -14.83 -23.00
N ILE A 118 -31.26 -16.14 -22.92
CA ILE A 118 -31.76 -16.99 -21.84
C ILE A 118 -31.08 -16.57 -20.55
N TRP A 119 -29.76 -16.37 -20.56
CA TRP A 119 -29.02 -15.86 -19.42
C TRP A 119 -29.57 -14.51 -18.93
N GLU A 120 -29.78 -13.55 -19.83
CA GLU A 120 -30.36 -12.25 -19.50
C GLU A 120 -31.76 -12.38 -18.88
N SER A 121 -32.61 -13.25 -19.43
CA SER A 121 -33.93 -13.55 -18.86
C SER A 121 -33.84 -14.21 -17.48
N LEU A 122 -32.88 -15.10 -17.26
CA LEU A 122 -32.66 -15.76 -15.98
C LEU A 122 -32.18 -14.76 -14.93
N VAL A 123 -31.23 -13.88 -15.27
CA VAL A 123 -30.73 -12.82 -14.40
C VAL A 123 -31.87 -11.86 -14.03
N ALA A 124 -32.64 -11.39 -15.02
CA ALA A 124 -33.79 -10.51 -14.77
C ALA A 124 -34.85 -11.16 -13.85
N ALA A 125 -34.98 -12.48 -13.88
CA ALA A 125 -35.87 -13.24 -13.00
C ALA A 125 -35.22 -13.66 -11.66
N GLY A 126 -33.99 -13.23 -11.37
CA GLY A 126 -33.26 -13.56 -10.15
C GLY A 126 -32.93 -15.06 -9.99
N ARG A 127 -32.87 -15.81 -11.09
CA ARG A 127 -32.75 -17.29 -11.10
C ARG A 127 -31.36 -17.83 -10.79
N PRO A 128 -30.26 -17.26 -11.34
CA PRO A 128 -28.91 -17.76 -11.11
C PRO A 128 -28.50 -17.70 -9.65
N THR A 129 -27.63 -18.61 -9.23
CA THR A 129 -26.89 -18.43 -7.97
C THR A 129 -25.77 -17.40 -8.13
N ILE A 130 -25.25 -16.89 -7.02
CA ILE A 130 -24.05 -16.04 -7.05
C ILE A 130 -22.87 -16.78 -7.67
N ALA A 131 -22.73 -18.09 -7.42
CA ALA A 131 -21.69 -18.91 -8.05
C ALA A 131 -21.84 -18.93 -9.58
N ASP A 132 -23.05 -19.21 -10.08
CA ASP A 132 -23.33 -19.23 -11.52
C ASP A 132 -23.04 -17.87 -12.16
N PHE A 133 -23.41 -16.79 -11.47
CA PHE A 133 -23.19 -15.43 -11.96
C PHE A 133 -21.70 -15.10 -12.05
N VAL A 134 -20.92 -15.42 -11.01
CA VAL A 134 -19.47 -15.20 -10.99
C VAL A 134 -18.78 -16.04 -12.06
N GLU A 135 -19.17 -17.31 -12.23
CA GLU A 135 -18.63 -18.17 -13.29
C GLU A 135 -18.95 -17.62 -14.69
N TYR A 136 -20.20 -17.17 -14.90
CA TYR A 136 -20.62 -16.58 -16.16
C TYR A 136 -19.83 -15.30 -16.49
N MET A 137 -19.63 -14.42 -15.51
CA MET A 137 -18.89 -13.17 -15.71
C MET A 137 -17.38 -13.42 -15.88
N GLY A 138 -16.79 -14.34 -15.12
CA GLY A 138 -15.35 -14.63 -15.17
C GLY A 138 -14.50 -13.37 -14.98
N ASP A 139 -13.53 -13.15 -15.86
CA ASP A 139 -12.60 -12.01 -15.81
C ASP A 139 -13.30 -10.64 -15.97
N ASP A 140 -14.54 -10.62 -16.47
CA ASP A 140 -15.29 -9.38 -16.69
C ASP A 140 -15.92 -8.81 -15.43
N LEU A 141 -16.00 -9.59 -14.34
CA LEU A 141 -16.62 -9.17 -13.08
C LEU A 141 -15.95 -7.92 -12.48
N PHE A 142 -14.64 -7.76 -12.67
CA PHE A 142 -13.86 -6.62 -12.17
C PHE A 142 -13.17 -5.87 -13.32
N ARG A 143 -13.81 -5.80 -14.49
CA ARG A 143 -13.24 -5.14 -15.67
C ARG A 143 -12.90 -3.67 -15.42
N THR A 144 -13.68 -2.99 -14.57
CA THR A 144 -13.50 -1.59 -14.12
C THR A 144 -12.32 -1.42 -13.16
N ALA A 145 -11.83 -2.49 -12.53
CA ALA A 145 -10.67 -2.44 -11.65
C ALA A 145 -9.36 -2.45 -12.44
N THR A 146 -8.35 -1.74 -11.90
CA THR A 146 -6.99 -1.72 -12.47
C THR A 146 -6.39 -3.13 -12.48
N PRO A 147 -5.53 -3.48 -13.45
CA PRO A 147 -4.94 -4.81 -13.55
C PRO A 147 -4.23 -5.29 -12.26
N GLY A 148 -3.57 -4.39 -11.53
CA GLY A 148 -2.91 -4.70 -10.25
C GLY A 148 -3.89 -4.99 -9.09
N ASP A 149 -5.11 -4.48 -9.15
CA ASP A 149 -6.13 -4.68 -8.11
C ASP A 149 -6.94 -5.96 -8.31
N ARG A 150 -7.10 -6.44 -9.54
CA ARG A 150 -7.95 -7.60 -9.87
C ARG A 150 -7.60 -8.87 -9.08
N PRO A 151 -6.32 -9.27 -8.92
CA PRO A 151 -5.97 -10.46 -8.12
C PRO A 151 -6.43 -10.32 -6.66
N ASN A 152 -6.33 -9.12 -6.10
CA ASN A 152 -6.72 -8.84 -4.72
C ASN A 152 -8.25 -8.90 -4.54
N LEU A 153 -9.02 -8.41 -5.52
CA LEU A 153 -10.48 -8.48 -5.50
C LEU A 153 -10.99 -9.91 -5.70
N MET A 154 -10.42 -10.64 -6.65
CA MET A 154 -10.72 -12.06 -6.86
C MET A 154 -10.40 -12.89 -5.61
N SER A 155 -9.23 -12.65 -4.99
CA SER A 155 -8.87 -13.30 -3.73
C SER A 155 -9.89 -13.01 -2.62
N ALA A 156 -10.31 -11.76 -2.47
CA ALA A 156 -11.31 -11.39 -1.46
C ALA A 156 -12.68 -12.03 -1.74
N LEU A 157 -13.11 -12.07 -3.00
CA LEU A 157 -14.33 -12.72 -3.45
C LEU A 157 -14.33 -14.21 -3.08
N HIS A 158 -13.30 -14.96 -3.49
CA HIS A 158 -13.21 -16.40 -3.27
C HIS A 158 -13.00 -16.79 -1.81
N THR A 159 -12.25 -16.00 -1.04
CA THR A 159 -11.89 -16.37 0.34
C THR A 159 -12.87 -15.88 1.40
N THR A 160 -13.71 -14.89 1.08
CA THR A 160 -14.53 -14.21 2.10
C THR A 160 -16.00 -14.08 1.71
N ILE A 161 -16.31 -13.74 0.46
CA ILE A 161 -17.70 -13.50 0.03
C ILE A 161 -18.38 -14.81 -0.40
N LEU A 162 -17.80 -15.50 -1.38
CA LEU A 162 -18.38 -16.75 -1.92
C LEU A 162 -18.60 -17.84 -0.87
N PRO A 163 -17.72 -18.04 0.14
CA PRO A 163 -17.99 -19.02 1.20
C PRO A 163 -19.29 -18.77 1.97
N VAL A 164 -19.83 -17.54 1.92
CA VAL A 164 -21.08 -17.16 2.58
C VAL A 164 -22.28 -17.24 1.64
N ILE A 165 -22.16 -16.72 0.42
CA ILE A 165 -23.32 -16.46 -0.46
C ILE A 165 -23.35 -17.26 -1.77
N LYS A 166 -22.36 -18.11 -2.06
CA LYS A 166 -22.23 -18.76 -3.39
C LYS A 166 -23.48 -19.53 -3.84
N GLU A 167 -24.15 -20.22 -2.92
CA GLU A 167 -25.33 -21.04 -3.21
C GLU A 167 -26.65 -20.24 -3.24
N LYS A 168 -26.60 -18.94 -2.90
CA LYS A 168 -27.79 -18.09 -2.88
C LYS A 168 -28.16 -17.67 -4.29
N ARG A 169 -29.43 -17.81 -4.63
CA ARG A 169 -30.03 -17.21 -5.81
C ARG A 169 -30.13 -15.70 -5.65
N LEU A 170 -30.12 -14.98 -6.77
CA LEU A 170 -30.20 -13.52 -6.75
C LEU A 170 -31.50 -13.03 -6.08
N ASP A 171 -32.63 -13.71 -6.32
CA ASP A 171 -33.93 -13.39 -5.68
C ASP A 171 -33.94 -13.63 -4.16
N GLU A 172 -33.13 -14.55 -3.65
CA GLU A 172 -32.94 -14.75 -2.19
C GLU A 172 -32.12 -13.63 -1.52
N LEU A 173 -31.60 -12.68 -2.30
CA LEU A 173 -30.84 -11.52 -1.84
C LEU A 173 -31.53 -10.20 -2.22
N ALA A 174 -32.76 -10.26 -2.72
CA ALA A 174 -33.55 -9.09 -3.11
C ALA A 174 -33.98 -8.25 -1.90
N THR A 175 -34.30 -8.89 -0.79
CA THR A 175 -34.76 -8.19 0.41
C THR A 175 -33.60 -7.64 1.24
N GLU A 176 -33.76 -6.44 1.77
CA GLU A 176 -32.74 -5.79 2.62
C GLU A 176 -32.41 -6.65 3.85
N GLU A 177 -33.41 -7.30 4.47
CA GLU A 177 -33.20 -8.18 5.62
C GLU A 177 -32.30 -9.38 5.31
N GLN A 178 -32.52 -10.05 4.17
CA GLN A 178 -31.70 -11.18 3.74
C GLN A 178 -30.29 -10.72 3.36
N ALA A 179 -30.17 -9.64 2.58
CA ALA A 179 -28.89 -9.06 2.21
C ALA A 179 -28.07 -8.67 3.46
N LYS A 180 -28.71 -8.04 4.45
CA LYS A 180 -28.11 -7.68 5.73
C LYS A 180 -27.64 -8.90 6.50
N LYS A 181 -28.45 -9.96 6.60
CA LYS A 181 -28.11 -11.21 7.28
C LYS A 181 -26.86 -11.86 6.67
N GLU A 182 -26.78 -11.93 5.35
CA GLU A 182 -25.62 -12.52 4.68
C GLU A 182 -24.37 -11.63 4.80
N LYS A 183 -24.52 -10.31 4.65
CA LYS A 183 -23.43 -9.35 4.92
C LYS A 183 -22.91 -9.45 6.36
N ASP A 184 -23.78 -9.68 7.34
CA ASP A 184 -23.37 -9.87 8.73
C ASP A 184 -22.54 -11.16 8.93
N LYS A 185 -22.85 -12.24 8.20
CA LYS A 185 -22.01 -13.45 8.20
C LYS A 185 -20.63 -13.17 7.59
N ILE A 186 -20.54 -12.36 6.53
CA ILE A 186 -19.26 -11.89 5.97
C ILE A 186 -18.47 -11.12 7.03
N ASN A 187 -19.09 -10.19 7.74
CA ASN A 187 -18.44 -9.46 8.84
C ASN A 187 -17.97 -10.39 9.96
N ARG A 188 -18.76 -11.41 10.34
CA ARG A 188 -18.35 -12.43 11.32
C ARG A 188 -17.15 -13.24 10.84
N LEU A 189 -17.09 -13.60 9.57
CA LEU A 189 -15.94 -14.30 8.98
C LEU A 189 -14.68 -13.43 8.99
N LEU A 190 -14.80 -12.16 8.63
CA LEU A 190 -13.70 -11.19 8.69
C LEU A 190 -13.20 -10.98 10.13
N LYS A 191 -14.10 -10.97 11.12
CA LYS A 191 -13.75 -10.91 12.56
C LYS A 191 -13.05 -12.19 13.00
N LYS A 192 -13.60 -13.38 12.69
CA LYS A 192 -13.04 -14.69 13.04
C LYS A 192 -11.63 -14.90 12.48
N THR A 193 -11.36 -14.36 11.29
CA THR A 193 -10.05 -14.50 10.63
C THR A 193 -9.06 -13.38 10.97
N HIS A 194 -9.40 -12.50 11.93
CA HIS A 194 -8.59 -11.33 12.30
C HIS A 194 -8.12 -10.52 11.07
N ALA A 195 -9.01 -10.36 10.08
CA ALA A 195 -8.66 -9.74 8.82
C ALA A 195 -8.20 -8.28 9.00
N LYS A 196 -7.00 -7.96 8.47
CA LYS A 196 -6.44 -6.60 8.42
C LYS A 196 -7.28 -5.68 7.51
N ASP A 197 -7.11 -4.38 7.67
CA ASP A 197 -7.84 -3.35 6.90
C ASP A 197 -7.71 -3.50 5.39
N THR A 198 -6.54 -3.90 4.88
CA THR A 198 -6.35 -4.13 3.44
C THR A 198 -7.30 -5.22 2.92
N LYS A 199 -7.42 -6.35 3.65
CA LYS A 199 -8.33 -7.43 3.28
C LYS A 199 -9.80 -7.01 3.41
N ARG A 200 -10.14 -6.25 4.46
CA ARG A 200 -11.50 -5.69 4.65
C ARG A 200 -11.88 -4.72 3.54
N ARG A 201 -10.96 -3.83 3.15
CA ARG A 201 -11.13 -2.89 2.03
C ARG A 201 -11.32 -3.64 0.71
N ASN A 202 -10.49 -4.65 0.43
CA ASN A 202 -10.63 -5.46 -0.79
C ASN A 202 -11.94 -6.25 -0.78
N THR A 203 -12.39 -6.75 0.38
CA THR A 203 -13.69 -7.42 0.53
C THR A 203 -14.83 -6.46 0.27
N LYS A 204 -14.79 -5.25 0.83
CA LYS A 204 -15.78 -4.20 0.57
C LYS A 204 -15.86 -3.86 -0.92
N ARG A 205 -14.71 -3.64 -1.57
CA ARG A 205 -14.64 -3.36 -3.01
C ARG A 205 -15.18 -4.52 -3.85
N ALA A 206 -14.75 -5.76 -3.58
CA ALA A 206 -15.20 -6.94 -4.32
C ALA A 206 -16.71 -7.17 -4.16
N TYR A 207 -17.26 -6.95 -2.96
CA TYR A 207 -18.70 -7.04 -2.69
C TYR A 207 -19.47 -5.95 -3.44
N THR A 208 -18.96 -4.71 -3.43
CA THR A 208 -19.56 -3.58 -4.16
C THR A 208 -19.62 -3.86 -5.66
N GLU A 209 -18.50 -4.24 -6.28
CA GLU A 209 -18.44 -4.51 -7.71
C GLU A 209 -19.30 -5.72 -8.12
N LEU A 210 -19.36 -6.78 -7.30
CA LEU A 210 -20.23 -7.93 -7.54
C LEU A 210 -21.70 -7.50 -7.65
N PHE A 211 -22.21 -6.81 -6.63
CA PHE A 211 -23.62 -6.41 -6.62
C PHE A 211 -23.94 -5.30 -7.61
N ARG A 212 -22.98 -4.41 -7.88
CA ARG A 212 -23.12 -3.43 -8.98
C ARG A 212 -23.28 -4.14 -10.32
N THR A 213 -22.41 -5.11 -10.61
CA THR A 213 -22.46 -5.87 -11.86
C THR A 213 -23.76 -6.65 -12.01
N ILE A 214 -24.30 -7.20 -10.92
CA ILE A 214 -25.62 -7.88 -10.90
C ILE A 214 -26.74 -6.90 -11.27
N VAL A 215 -26.76 -5.72 -10.63
CA VAL A 215 -27.76 -4.68 -10.90
C VAL A 215 -27.67 -4.20 -12.35
N GLU A 216 -26.46 -3.90 -12.84
CA GLU A 216 -26.20 -3.48 -14.23
C GLU A 216 -26.53 -4.58 -15.25
N SER A 217 -26.46 -5.85 -14.85
CA SER A 217 -26.81 -6.99 -15.70
C SER A 217 -28.32 -7.27 -15.76
N GLY A 218 -29.14 -6.49 -15.05
CA GLY A 218 -30.60 -6.51 -15.20
C GLY A 218 -31.39 -6.95 -13.96
N PHE A 219 -30.75 -7.25 -12.82
CA PHE A 219 -31.46 -7.60 -11.58
C PHE A 219 -31.39 -6.47 -10.54
N ALA A 220 -32.24 -5.47 -10.69
CA ALA A 220 -32.22 -4.25 -9.89
C ALA A 220 -32.60 -4.47 -8.41
N GLU A 221 -33.31 -5.55 -8.06
CA GLU A 221 -33.75 -5.81 -6.68
C GLU A 221 -32.57 -6.03 -5.71
N CYS A 222 -31.39 -6.42 -6.21
CA CYS A 222 -30.17 -6.50 -5.40
C CYS A 222 -29.54 -5.14 -5.05
N LYS A 223 -30.19 -4.01 -5.35
CA LYS A 223 -29.69 -2.67 -5.01
C LYS A 223 -29.50 -2.49 -3.50
N SER A 224 -30.37 -3.07 -2.68
CA SER A 224 -30.25 -3.05 -1.22
C SER A 224 -28.92 -3.69 -0.75
N ALA A 225 -28.53 -4.81 -1.36
CA ALA A 225 -27.24 -5.44 -1.09
C ALA A 225 -26.07 -4.54 -1.50
N LEU A 226 -26.16 -3.86 -2.65
CA LEU A 226 -25.13 -2.88 -3.06
C LEU A 226 -24.99 -1.73 -2.05
N GLU A 227 -26.09 -1.16 -1.57
CA GLU A 227 -26.12 -0.07 -0.58
C GLU A 227 -25.54 -0.53 0.78
N LEU A 228 -25.71 -1.80 1.14
CA LEU A 228 -25.16 -2.39 2.37
C LEU A 228 -23.65 -2.67 2.31
N ALA A 229 -22.99 -2.47 1.18
CA ALA A 229 -21.54 -2.66 1.06
C ALA A 229 -20.75 -1.76 2.02
N ASP A 230 -21.26 -0.56 2.30
CA ASP A 230 -20.66 0.37 3.27
C ASP A 230 -20.71 -0.12 4.71
N ALA A 231 -21.62 -1.05 5.02
CA ALA A 231 -21.75 -1.69 6.32
C ALA A 231 -20.82 -2.91 6.52
N ILE A 232 -19.91 -3.19 5.57
CA ILE A 232 -18.78 -4.10 5.80
C ILE A 232 -17.80 -3.38 6.72
N GLU A 233 -17.69 -3.87 7.95
CA GLU A 233 -16.97 -3.19 9.02
C GLU A 233 -15.47 -3.12 8.70
N MET A 234 -14.93 -1.91 8.66
CA MET A 234 -13.49 -1.68 8.78
C MET A 234 -13.04 -1.96 10.22
N THR A 235 -11.75 -2.22 10.46
CA THR A 235 -11.31 -2.17 11.86
C THR A 235 -11.54 -0.76 12.39
N LYS A 236 -12.00 -0.62 13.64
CA LYS A 236 -12.08 0.70 14.29
C LYS A 236 -10.67 1.28 14.20
N GLN A 237 -10.48 2.25 13.31
CA GLN A 237 -9.20 2.93 13.22
C GLN A 237 -9.04 3.66 14.54
N GLN A 238 -7.96 3.35 15.27
CA GLN A 238 -7.48 4.26 16.30
C GLN A 238 -7.41 5.63 15.65
N ASN A 239 -8.05 6.61 16.27
CA ASN A 239 -8.08 7.96 15.75
C ASN A 239 -6.68 8.54 15.95
N ARG A 240 -5.77 8.22 15.01
CA ARG A 240 -4.33 8.48 15.16
C ARG A 240 -4.06 9.95 15.36
N LYS A 241 -4.93 10.84 14.88
CA LYS A 241 -4.85 12.28 15.12
C LYS A 241 -5.00 12.63 16.62
N LEU A 242 -5.97 12.02 17.31
CA LEU A 242 -6.17 12.20 18.75
C LEU A 242 -5.08 11.51 19.58
N SER A 243 -4.61 10.33 19.17
CA SER A 243 -3.45 9.74 19.85
C SER A 243 -2.21 10.61 19.64
N ASN A 244 -1.99 11.12 18.43
CA ASN A 244 -0.88 11.99 18.05
C ASN A 244 -0.89 13.34 18.79
N SER A 245 -2.06 13.89 19.13
CA SER A 245 -2.14 15.13 19.91
C SER A 245 -1.77 14.96 21.39
N ILE A 246 -1.75 13.72 21.90
CA ILE A 246 -1.35 13.43 23.29
C ILE A 246 0.18 13.23 23.39
N PHE A 247 0.86 12.93 22.28
CA PHE A 247 2.31 12.79 22.30
C PHE A 247 3.00 14.16 22.35
N PRO A 248 4.09 14.28 23.13
CA PRO A 248 4.98 15.42 23.02
C PRO A 248 5.51 15.46 21.59
N GLY A 249 5.39 16.63 20.97
CA GLY A 249 5.81 16.84 19.59
C GLY A 249 7.33 16.92 19.40
N HIS A 250 8.10 16.92 20.48
CA HIS A 250 9.57 17.00 20.50
C HIS A 250 10.09 16.75 21.93
N LEU A 251 11.41 16.66 22.12
CA LEU A 251 12.02 16.60 23.44
C LEU A 251 12.05 18.01 24.06
N ASP A 252 11.91 18.12 25.37
CA ASP A 252 12.23 19.37 26.06
C ASP A 252 13.75 19.56 26.20
N ASP A 253 14.17 20.74 26.64
CA ASP A 253 15.60 21.08 26.73
C ASP A 253 16.36 20.20 27.74
N SER A 254 15.69 19.75 28.82
CA SER A 254 16.28 18.89 29.83
C SER A 254 16.48 17.47 29.31
N GLN A 255 15.47 16.93 28.62
CA GLN A 255 15.52 15.62 27.97
C GLN A 255 16.57 15.60 26.85
N ARG A 256 16.63 16.67 26.04
CA ARG A 256 17.65 16.80 25.00
C ARG A 256 19.05 16.86 25.61
N CYS A 257 19.23 17.63 26.67
CA CYS A 257 20.51 17.70 27.39
C CYS A 257 20.93 16.32 27.94
N ALA A 258 20.01 15.59 28.60
CA ALA A 258 20.27 14.26 29.12
C ALA A 258 20.68 13.28 28.01
N LEU A 259 19.94 13.26 26.90
CA LEU A 259 20.22 12.40 25.74
C LEU A 259 21.61 12.67 25.15
N PHE A 260 21.95 13.95 24.88
CA PHE A 260 23.23 14.27 24.25
C PHE A 260 24.41 14.19 25.22
N THR A 261 24.17 14.32 26.53
CA THR A 261 25.16 14.00 27.56
C THR A 261 25.49 12.51 27.54
N LEU A 262 24.47 11.65 27.49
CA LEU A 262 24.65 10.20 27.38
C LEU A 262 25.40 9.82 26.10
N LEU A 263 25.01 10.40 24.96
CA LEU A 263 25.66 10.17 23.66
C LEU A 263 27.09 10.72 23.56
N SER A 264 27.54 11.53 24.52
CA SER A 264 28.94 11.99 24.57
C SER A 264 29.89 10.91 25.10
N ASP A 265 29.36 9.85 25.72
CA ASP A 265 30.14 8.70 26.16
C ASP A 265 30.56 7.85 24.95
N GLN A 266 31.83 7.45 24.96
CA GLN A 266 32.48 6.61 23.96
C GLN A 266 31.76 5.28 23.72
N ALA A 267 31.08 4.76 24.75
CA ALA A 267 30.28 3.54 24.66
C ALA A 267 29.15 3.63 23.63
N TYR A 268 28.63 4.84 23.36
CA TYR A 268 27.50 5.08 22.45
C TYR A 268 27.93 5.67 21.11
N CYS A 269 29.19 5.52 20.69
CA CYS A 269 29.70 6.17 19.46
C CYS A 269 28.92 5.80 18.18
N HIS A 270 28.41 4.57 18.08
CA HIS A 270 27.57 4.16 16.94
C HIS A 270 26.18 4.79 17.02
N GLU A 271 25.54 4.72 18.19
CA GLU A 271 24.26 5.35 18.45
C GLU A 271 24.33 6.87 18.23
N GLN A 272 25.43 7.50 18.62
CA GLN A 272 25.71 8.91 18.41
C GLN A 272 25.75 9.25 16.91
N LEU A 273 26.42 8.42 16.10
CA LEU A 273 26.40 8.55 14.64
C LEU A 273 24.97 8.41 14.09
N ILE A 274 24.23 7.37 14.50
CA ILE A 274 22.85 7.16 14.02
C ILE A 274 21.96 8.35 14.37
N VAL A 275 22.03 8.85 15.60
CA VAL A 275 21.27 10.03 16.04
C VAL A 275 21.69 11.27 15.24
N ALA A 276 22.98 11.48 14.98
CA ALA A 276 23.47 12.61 14.18
C ALA A 276 22.92 12.60 12.74
N LEU A 277 22.87 11.42 12.12
CA LEU A 277 22.28 11.22 10.79
C LEU A 277 20.76 11.46 10.80
N VAL A 278 20.06 10.98 11.84
CA VAL A 278 18.61 11.20 12.03
C VAL A 278 18.29 12.69 12.20
N TYR A 279 19.06 13.41 13.02
CA TYR A 279 18.89 14.86 13.21
C TYR A 279 19.10 15.64 11.91
N SER A 280 20.01 15.16 11.05
CA SER A 280 20.26 15.73 9.73
C SER A 280 19.15 15.41 8.70
N GLY A 281 18.23 14.50 9.03
CA GLY A 281 17.03 14.22 8.25
C GLY A 281 16.99 12.84 7.58
N LEU A 282 17.98 11.97 7.83
CA LEU A 282 17.96 10.60 7.31
C LEU A 282 17.00 9.69 8.10
N ASP A 283 16.28 8.85 7.37
CA ASP A 283 15.47 7.78 7.95
C ASP A 283 16.31 6.51 8.21
N LEU A 284 15.94 5.70 9.21
CA LEU A 284 16.66 4.45 9.50
C LEU A 284 16.77 3.52 8.29
N ARG A 285 15.78 3.52 7.39
CA ARG A 285 15.84 2.74 6.15
C ARG A 285 16.78 3.30 5.11
N GLU A 286 17.01 4.60 5.13
CA GLU A 286 18.00 5.29 4.29
C GLU A 286 19.40 5.01 4.84
N ILE A 287 19.60 5.16 6.16
CA ILE A 287 20.88 4.87 6.82
C ILE A 287 21.32 3.41 6.58
N ALA A 288 20.38 2.46 6.63
CA ALA A 288 20.66 1.06 6.34
C ALA A 288 21.00 0.79 4.86
N ALA A 289 20.55 1.64 3.93
CA ALA A 289 20.76 1.47 2.49
C ALA A 289 21.98 2.24 1.97
N LEU A 290 22.28 3.39 2.55
CA LEU A 290 23.35 4.27 2.07
C LEU A 290 24.71 3.76 2.54
N THR A 291 25.75 4.09 1.77
CA THR A 291 27.15 3.76 2.02
C THR A 291 27.96 5.03 2.27
N TYR A 292 29.17 4.91 2.83
CA TYR A 292 30.04 6.07 3.00
C TYR A 292 30.44 6.70 1.66
N GLY A 293 30.47 5.94 0.56
CA GLY A 293 30.68 6.46 -0.79
C GLY A 293 29.54 7.33 -1.33
N ASP A 294 28.38 7.39 -0.65
CA ASP A 294 27.28 8.30 -1.02
C ASP A 294 27.43 9.70 -0.39
N ILE A 295 28.53 9.93 0.35
CA ILE A 295 28.83 11.20 1.00
C ILE A 295 29.62 12.09 0.05
N ASP A 296 29.10 13.29 -0.17
CA ASP A 296 29.73 14.36 -0.92
C ASP A 296 30.14 15.52 -0.01
N GLN A 297 31.10 16.32 -0.47
CA GLN A 297 31.55 17.53 0.23
C GLN A 297 31.45 18.74 -0.69
N LEU A 298 30.84 19.82 -0.20
CA LEU A 298 30.82 21.12 -0.84
C LEU A 298 31.78 22.05 -0.10
N THR A 299 32.85 22.46 -0.78
CA THR A 299 33.82 23.43 -0.25
C THR A 299 33.23 24.83 -0.29
N LEU A 300 33.06 25.44 0.89
CA LEU A 300 32.76 26.85 1.06
C LEU A 300 34.06 27.59 1.39
N CYS A 301 34.08 28.92 1.30
CA CYS A 301 35.32 29.70 1.45
C CYS A 301 36.12 29.36 2.73
N ASN A 302 35.44 29.08 3.85
CA ASN A 302 36.06 28.77 5.15
C ASN A 302 35.47 27.52 5.84
N GLU A 303 34.56 26.80 5.19
CA GLU A 303 33.75 25.74 5.82
C GLU A 303 33.53 24.59 4.84
N ILE A 304 33.25 23.39 5.35
CA ILE A 304 32.86 22.23 4.54
C ILE A 304 31.40 21.90 4.84
N CYS A 305 30.59 21.84 3.78
CA CYS A 305 29.22 21.38 3.86
C CYS A 305 29.17 19.92 3.39
N VAL A 306 28.96 19.00 4.33
CA VAL A 306 28.83 17.56 4.03
C VAL A 306 27.39 17.25 3.62
N THR A 307 27.23 16.55 2.49
CA THR A 307 25.93 16.18 1.95
C THR A 307 25.86 14.71 1.62
N ILE A 308 24.65 14.14 1.64
CA ILE A 308 24.41 12.73 1.27
C ILE A 308 23.26 12.70 0.27
N THR A 309 23.48 12.11 -0.89
CA THR A 309 22.41 11.97 -1.89
C THR A 309 21.60 10.70 -1.62
N VAL A 310 20.32 10.87 -1.27
CA VAL A 310 19.43 9.75 -0.98
C VAL A 310 18.80 9.24 -2.28
N GLU A 311 19.37 8.17 -2.81
CA GLU A 311 18.90 7.51 -4.03
C GLU A 311 18.38 6.07 -3.80
N LYS A 312 18.52 5.56 -2.58
CA LYS A 312 18.19 4.18 -2.21
C LYS A 312 17.67 4.07 -0.78
N ILE A 313 16.76 3.12 -0.56
CA ILE A 313 16.16 2.79 0.74
C ILE A 313 16.03 1.28 0.92
N VAL A 314 16.06 0.82 2.17
CA VAL A 314 15.71 -0.57 2.51
C VAL A 314 14.19 -0.73 2.61
N TYR A 315 13.64 -1.73 1.92
CA TYR A 315 12.24 -2.15 2.00
C TYR A 315 12.12 -3.53 2.67
N GLY A 316 11.32 -3.61 3.73
CA GLY A 316 11.16 -4.81 4.57
C GLY A 316 11.45 -4.53 6.04
N GLN A 317 10.96 -5.39 6.95
CA GLN A 317 11.18 -5.27 8.40
C GLN A 317 12.15 -6.33 8.97
N ASN A 318 12.56 -7.32 8.15
CA ASN A 318 13.33 -8.51 8.56
C ASN A 318 14.60 -8.68 7.69
N THR A 319 15.32 -9.79 7.88
CA THR A 319 16.56 -10.18 7.15
C THR A 319 16.43 -10.25 5.63
N ASP A 320 15.21 -10.40 5.08
CA ASP A 320 14.95 -10.43 3.63
C ASP A 320 14.76 -9.02 3.02
N ALA A 321 15.36 -8.01 3.64
CA ALA A 321 15.19 -6.62 3.24
C ALA A 321 15.83 -6.37 1.87
N THR A 322 15.05 -5.81 0.94
CA THR A 322 15.53 -5.49 -0.41
C THR A 322 15.89 -4.01 -0.48
N VAL A 323 16.93 -3.65 -1.24
CA VAL A 323 17.26 -2.25 -1.49
C VAL A 323 16.49 -1.79 -2.72
N ALA A 324 15.60 -0.81 -2.54
CA ALA A 324 14.93 -0.11 -3.63
C ALA A 324 15.76 1.13 -3.98
N GLY A 325 16.16 1.27 -5.24
CA GLY A 325 16.85 2.45 -5.78
C GLY A 325 16.02 3.17 -6.84
N LEU A 326 16.59 4.18 -7.50
CA LEU A 326 15.92 5.01 -8.52
C LEU A 326 15.24 4.22 -9.65
N ASN A 327 15.79 3.06 -10.02
CA ASN A 327 15.25 2.22 -11.10
C ASN A 327 14.10 1.29 -10.64
N ASN A 328 13.63 1.43 -9.39
CA ASN A 328 12.59 0.60 -8.81
C ASN A 328 11.36 1.46 -8.49
N GLU A 329 10.19 1.09 -9.02
CA GLU A 329 8.90 1.78 -8.77
C GLU A 329 8.54 1.87 -7.27
N ASN A 330 9.18 1.06 -6.41
CA ASN A 330 8.98 1.11 -4.96
C ASN A 330 9.76 2.24 -4.25
N MET A 331 10.65 2.97 -4.92
CA MET A 331 11.34 4.14 -4.35
C MET A 331 10.40 5.36 -4.39
N PRO A 332 9.94 5.89 -3.24
CA PRO A 332 9.03 7.02 -3.24
C PRO A 332 9.76 8.28 -3.73
N VAL A 333 9.21 8.97 -4.73
CA VAL A 333 9.81 10.19 -5.32
C VAL A 333 10.23 11.21 -4.25
N LYS A 334 9.37 11.43 -3.24
CA LYS A 334 9.65 12.34 -2.11
C LYS A 334 10.91 12.03 -1.30
N ARG A 335 11.47 10.82 -1.42
CA ARG A 335 12.69 10.40 -0.72
C ARG A 335 13.95 10.80 -1.48
N LEU A 336 13.87 11.00 -2.79
CA LEU A 336 14.98 11.48 -3.62
C LEU A 336 15.33 12.91 -3.25
N ARG A 337 16.46 13.09 -2.55
CA ARG A 337 16.90 14.41 -2.08
C ARG A 337 18.39 14.39 -1.71
N LYS A 338 18.99 15.56 -1.67
CA LYS A 338 20.30 15.77 -1.06
C LYS A 338 20.09 16.13 0.41
N VAL A 339 20.54 15.30 1.34
CA VAL A 339 20.54 15.59 2.78
C VAL A 339 21.79 16.40 3.11
N VAL A 340 21.67 17.38 4.01
CA VAL A 340 22.77 18.23 4.46
C VAL A 340 23.01 17.91 5.92
N LEU A 341 24.24 17.56 6.28
CA LEU A 341 24.58 17.28 7.67
C LEU A 341 24.73 18.59 8.46
N TYR A 342 24.32 18.55 9.73
CA TYR A 342 24.76 19.57 10.68
C TYR A 342 26.29 19.55 10.80
N PRO A 343 26.96 20.67 11.10
CA PRO A 343 28.41 20.68 11.34
C PRO A 343 28.83 19.68 12.42
N TRP A 344 28.13 19.66 13.56
CA TRP A 344 28.39 18.70 14.64
C TRP A 344 28.14 17.25 14.22
N ALA A 345 27.20 16.99 13.31
CA ALA A 345 26.94 15.67 12.78
C ALA A 345 28.04 15.22 11.80
N ALA A 346 28.56 16.15 11.00
CA ALA A 346 29.71 15.92 10.13
C ALA A 346 30.98 15.62 10.95
N ASP A 347 31.17 16.28 12.08
CA ASP A 347 32.28 16.00 12.99
C ASP A 347 32.18 14.59 13.61
N ILE A 348 31.00 14.17 14.05
CA ILE A 348 30.76 12.80 14.55
C ILE A 348 31.03 11.77 13.45
N LEU A 349 30.54 12.02 12.24
CA LEU A 349 30.78 11.15 11.09
C LEU A 349 32.27 11.01 10.80
N ARG A 350 33.03 12.11 10.80
CA ARG A 350 34.48 12.12 10.63
C ARG A 350 35.18 11.30 11.73
N GLN A 351 34.83 11.53 12.99
CA GLN A 351 35.39 10.78 14.12
C GLN A 351 35.08 9.28 14.02
N TYR A 352 33.90 8.91 13.53
CA TYR A 352 33.55 7.51 13.34
C TYR A 352 34.34 6.86 12.19
N VAL A 353 34.59 7.60 11.10
CA VAL A 353 35.46 7.16 10.01
C VAL A 353 36.89 6.97 10.50
N GLU A 354 37.43 7.88 11.31
CA GLU A 354 38.77 7.75 11.91
C GLU A 354 38.89 6.45 12.72
N ARG A 355 37.87 6.10 13.52
CA ARG A 355 37.84 4.83 14.25
C ARG A 355 37.80 3.61 13.34
N LEU A 356 37.07 3.66 12.22
CA LEU A 356 37.10 2.57 11.24
C LEU A 356 38.51 2.38 10.66
N GLN A 357 39.26 3.46 10.47
CA GLN A 357 40.65 3.36 10.04
C GLN A 357 41.55 2.76 11.12
N GLU A 358 41.35 3.15 12.39
CA GLU A 358 42.05 2.57 13.54
C GLU A 358 41.79 1.07 13.70
N GLU A 359 40.58 0.60 13.36
CA GLU A 359 40.22 -0.82 13.29
C GLU A 359 40.82 -1.56 12.07
N GLY A 360 41.57 -0.85 11.22
CA GLY A 360 42.30 -1.42 10.09
C GLY A 360 41.53 -1.45 8.76
N TYR A 361 40.38 -0.78 8.65
CA TYR A 361 39.67 -0.66 7.37
C TYR A 361 40.32 0.40 6.48
N SER A 362 40.63 0.04 5.24
CA SER A 362 41.08 0.99 4.22
C SER A 362 39.95 1.90 3.74
N PHE A 363 40.28 3.08 3.20
CA PHE A 363 39.29 3.99 2.63
C PHE A 363 38.38 3.32 1.58
N ALA A 364 38.93 2.50 0.69
CA ALA A 364 38.17 1.78 -0.33
C ALA A 364 37.21 0.73 0.26
N GLN A 365 37.50 0.19 1.46
CA GLN A 365 36.58 -0.67 2.19
C GLN A 365 35.49 0.17 2.87
N ILE A 366 35.88 1.24 3.56
CA ILE A 366 34.95 2.16 4.24
C ILE A 366 33.93 2.72 3.25
N GLU A 367 34.36 3.16 2.06
CA GLU A 367 33.49 3.68 1.01
C GLU A 367 32.34 2.73 0.64
N LYS A 368 32.58 1.41 0.70
CA LYS A 368 31.59 0.36 0.39
C LYS A 368 30.76 -0.06 1.61
N MET A 369 31.15 0.32 2.82
CA MET A 369 30.40 0.00 4.03
C MET A 369 29.10 0.79 4.11
N ARG A 370 28.06 0.17 4.68
CA ARG A 370 26.80 0.87 4.99
C ARG A 370 27.04 1.89 6.10
N LEU A 371 26.30 3.00 6.07
CA LEU A 371 26.30 3.97 7.16
C LEU A 371 25.83 3.36 8.49
N SER A 372 25.05 2.27 8.45
CA SER A 372 24.63 1.52 9.63
C SER A 372 25.66 0.52 10.18
N TYR A 373 26.88 0.45 9.63
CA TYR A 373 27.92 -0.45 10.11
C TYR A 373 28.34 -0.14 11.56
N SER A 374 28.29 -1.15 12.41
CA SER A 374 28.70 -1.07 13.82
C SER A 374 30.05 -1.75 14.02
N ILE A 375 31.05 -0.99 14.47
CA ILE A 375 32.38 -1.52 14.83
C ILE A 375 32.24 -2.61 15.90
N LEU A 376 31.44 -2.36 16.94
CA LEU A 376 31.26 -3.28 18.07
C LEU A 376 30.70 -4.64 17.62
N ARG A 377 29.71 -4.63 16.73
CA ARG A 377 29.03 -5.85 16.25
C ARG A 377 29.66 -6.44 14.98
N LYS A 378 30.56 -5.70 14.34
CA LYS A 378 31.20 -6.05 13.07
C LYS A 378 30.20 -6.38 11.96
N GLU A 379 29.06 -5.69 11.95
CA GLU A 379 27.98 -5.90 10.98
C GLU A 379 27.22 -4.60 10.69
N SER A 380 26.51 -4.57 9.57
CA SER A 380 25.57 -3.48 9.25
C SER A 380 24.23 -3.73 9.93
N LEU A 381 23.77 -2.76 10.72
CA LEU A 381 22.48 -2.89 11.40
C LEU A 381 21.30 -2.68 10.46
N ALA A 382 20.30 -3.55 10.57
CA ALA A 382 18.99 -3.40 9.96
C ALA A 382 18.16 -2.31 10.67
N PRO A 383 17.15 -1.72 10.01
CA PRO A 383 16.34 -0.63 10.60
C PRO A 383 15.71 -0.97 11.95
N PHE A 384 15.22 -2.20 12.14
CA PHE A 384 14.62 -2.60 13.42
C PHE A 384 15.65 -2.74 14.56
N GLN A 385 16.89 -3.10 14.23
CA GLN A 385 17.99 -3.18 15.21
C GLN A 385 18.41 -1.78 15.66
N MET A 386 18.50 -0.82 14.72
CA MET A 386 18.74 0.59 15.05
C MET A 386 17.58 1.18 15.86
N GLU A 387 16.33 0.87 15.52
CA GLU A 387 15.17 1.33 16.30
C GLU A 387 15.19 0.78 17.73
N ALA A 388 15.59 -0.48 17.91
CA ALA A 388 15.75 -1.08 19.23
C ALA A 388 16.87 -0.42 20.05
N ALA A 389 18.02 -0.14 19.42
CA ALA A 389 19.12 0.60 20.06
C ALA A 389 18.69 2.02 20.49
N ILE A 390 17.97 2.74 19.62
CA ILE A 390 17.40 4.05 19.94
C ILE A 390 16.41 3.97 21.11
N LYS A 391 15.52 2.97 21.13
CA LYS A 391 14.57 2.81 22.25
C LYS A 391 15.30 2.59 23.57
N GLN A 392 16.36 1.80 23.57
CA GLN A 392 17.17 1.56 24.75
C GLN A 392 17.86 2.86 25.20
N LEU A 393 18.49 3.59 24.27
CA LEU A 393 19.11 4.89 24.53
C LEU A 393 18.13 5.90 25.14
N LEU A 394 16.90 5.99 24.63
CA LEU A 394 15.89 6.90 25.15
C LEU A 394 15.46 6.53 26.59
N ARG A 395 15.43 5.24 26.92
CA ARG A 395 15.15 4.78 28.29
C ARG A 395 16.30 5.11 29.24
N GLU A 396 17.54 4.91 28.80
CA GLU A 396 18.75 5.22 29.58
C GLU A 396 18.92 6.73 29.80
N ALA A 397 18.45 7.56 28.85
CA ALA A 397 18.34 9.01 29.02
C ALA A 397 17.13 9.44 29.88
N GLU A 398 16.47 8.50 30.56
CA GLU A 398 15.31 8.71 31.44
C GLU A 398 14.12 9.43 30.76
N ILE A 399 13.97 9.28 29.44
CA ILE A 399 12.85 9.90 28.72
C ILE A 399 11.57 9.12 29.03
N PRO A 400 10.52 9.79 29.56
CA PRO A 400 9.37 9.10 30.12
C PRO A 400 8.50 8.44 29.05
N SER A 401 7.93 7.29 29.40
CA SER A 401 6.83 6.68 28.65
C SER A 401 5.53 7.44 28.89
N ILE A 402 4.68 7.48 27.87
CA ILE A 402 3.42 8.25 27.92
C ILE A 402 2.26 7.27 28.10
N SER A 403 1.46 7.52 29.12
CA SER A 403 0.23 6.78 29.37
C SER A 403 -0.93 7.44 28.64
N ILE A 404 -1.52 6.70 27.72
CA ILE A 404 -2.61 7.19 26.87
C ILE A 404 -3.92 6.57 27.35
N PRO A 405 -4.86 7.37 27.85
CA PRO A 405 -6.18 6.87 28.22
C PRO A 405 -7.00 6.55 26.96
N HIS A 406 -7.59 5.36 26.94
CA HIS A 406 -8.52 4.92 25.92
C HIS A 406 -9.74 4.28 26.54
N THR A 407 -10.93 4.63 26.04
CA THR A 407 -12.18 4.03 26.52
C THR A 407 -12.49 2.77 25.72
N ARG A 408 -12.57 1.63 26.41
CA ARG A 408 -13.01 0.35 25.85
C ARG A 408 -14.19 -0.16 26.67
N ASP A 409 -15.32 -0.40 26.01
CA ASP A 409 -16.54 -0.93 26.63
C ASP A 409 -16.99 -0.18 27.90
N GLY A 410 -16.89 1.15 27.88
CA GLY A 410 -17.27 2.03 29.00
C GLY A 410 -16.25 2.11 30.14
N LYS A 411 -15.10 1.43 30.03
CA LYS A 411 -14.00 1.50 30.98
C LYS A 411 -12.80 2.26 30.39
N THR A 412 -12.16 3.08 31.21
CA THR A 412 -10.89 3.73 30.83
C THR A 412 -9.75 2.76 31.05
N GLU A 413 -9.11 2.33 29.97
CA GLU A 413 -7.87 1.56 29.97
C GLU A 413 -6.69 2.50 29.64
N MET A 414 -5.53 2.25 30.23
CA MET A 414 -4.31 3.00 29.96
C MET A 414 -3.40 2.18 29.05
N THR A 415 -3.04 2.73 27.90
CA THR A 415 -1.99 2.17 27.03
C THR A 415 -0.70 2.92 27.26
N ILE A 416 0.33 2.25 27.75
CA ILE A 416 1.67 2.84 27.89
C ILE A 416 2.35 2.74 26.53
N LYS A 417 2.79 3.88 25.98
CA LYS A 417 3.63 3.90 24.79
C LYS A 417 5.00 4.47 25.15
N GLU A 418 6.01 3.68 24.83
CA GLU A 418 7.39 4.02 25.07
C GLU A 418 7.92 5.04 24.05
N PRO A 419 8.88 5.89 24.44
CA PRO A 419 9.59 6.75 23.50
C PRO A 419 10.29 5.87 22.46
N SER A 420 10.35 6.35 21.23
CA SER A 420 10.89 5.60 20.09
C SER A 420 11.54 6.53 19.09
N TYR A 421 12.13 5.96 18.03
CA TYR A 421 12.66 6.70 16.89
C TYR A 421 11.73 7.81 16.37
N SER A 422 10.40 7.60 16.39
CA SER A 422 9.45 8.64 15.96
C SER A 422 9.53 9.93 16.80
N LEU A 423 9.82 9.84 18.10
CA LEU A 423 9.99 11.02 18.95
C LEU A 423 11.27 11.79 18.59
N LEU A 424 12.39 11.08 18.36
CA LEU A 424 13.64 11.70 17.90
C LEU A 424 13.48 12.38 16.55
N TYR A 425 12.77 11.73 15.62
CA TYR A 425 12.52 12.28 14.29
C TYR A 425 11.69 13.57 14.37
N LEU A 426 10.72 13.63 15.27
CA LEU A 426 9.95 14.86 15.53
C LEU A 426 10.79 15.95 16.22
N ASP A 427 11.65 15.59 17.18
CA ASP A 427 12.58 16.56 17.79
C ASP A 427 13.56 17.13 16.76
N ALA A 428 14.09 16.30 15.85
CA ALA A 428 14.94 16.75 14.75
C ALA A 428 14.24 17.79 13.86
N GLN A 429 12.96 17.56 13.53
CA GLN A 429 12.15 18.52 12.77
C GLN A 429 11.94 19.82 13.55
N TYR A 430 11.65 19.72 14.85
CA TYR A 430 11.49 20.87 15.73
C TYR A 430 12.78 21.71 15.80
N VAL A 431 13.93 21.06 16.01
CA VAL A 431 15.25 21.71 16.06
C VAL A 431 15.61 22.36 14.73
N ALA A 432 15.34 21.71 13.60
CA ALA A 432 15.51 22.33 12.29
C ALA A 432 14.62 23.57 12.12
N GLY A 433 13.38 23.53 12.62
CA GLY A 433 12.49 24.68 12.69
C GLY A 433 13.06 25.83 13.54
N LEU A 434 13.65 25.53 14.70
CA LEU A 434 14.36 26.52 15.53
C LEU A 434 15.56 27.15 14.81
N CYS A 435 16.24 26.38 13.94
CA CYS A 435 17.30 26.88 13.08
C CYS A 435 16.78 27.79 11.94
N GLY A 436 15.47 27.93 11.78
CA GLY A 436 14.81 28.75 10.77
C GLY A 436 14.48 28.01 9.48
N ALA A 437 14.45 26.66 9.51
CA ALA A 437 13.93 25.88 8.39
C ALA A 437 12.43 26.15 8.21
N ASN A 438 12.05 26.68 7.05
CA ASN A 438 10.64 26.82 6.67
C ASN A 438 10.06 25.45 6.24
N LEU A 439 8.74 25.40 6.01
CA LEU A 439 8.06 24.15 5.67
C LEU A 439 8.63 23.46 4.41
N PRO A 440 8.93 24.16 3.30
CA PRO A 440 9.61 23.55 2.14
C PRO A 440 10.98 22.97 2.48
N MET A 441 11.78 23.66 3.31
CA MET A 441 13.08 23.16 3.76
C MET A 441 12.94 21.91 4.62
N LEU A 442 11.97 21.87 5.55
CA LEU A 442 11.68 20.67 6.34
C LEU A 442 11.24 19.51 5.45
N HIS A 443 10.41 19.76 4.44
CA HIS A 443 10.01 18.73 3.47
C HIS A 443 11.22 18.16 2.73
N ALA A 444 12.12 19.02 2.27
CA ALA A 444 13.35 18.65 1.59
C ALA A 444 14.39 17.96 2.47
N MET A 445 14.42 18.25 3.77
CA MET A 445 15.33 17.59 4.70
C MET A 445 14.84 16.19 5.06
N PHE A 446 13.54 16.07 5.37
CA PHE A 446 12.95 14.86 5.95
C PHE A 446 12.20 13.98 4.93
N GLY A 447 12.18 14.34 3.65
CA GLY A 447 11.50 13.57 2.60
C GLY A 447 9.98 13.47 2.80
N MET A 448 9.37 14.57 3.27
CA MET A 448 7.93 14.67 3.50
C MET A 448 7.19 14.95 2.18
N ALA A 449 5.94 14.49 2.08
CA ALA A 449 5.12 14.77 0.91
C ALA A 449 4.61 16.21 0.98
N TRP A 450 4.89 17.02 -0.06
CA TRP A 450 4.43 18.41 -0.13
C TRP A 450 2.99 18.49 -0.66
N THR A 451 2.71 17.78 -1.77
CA THR A 451 1.38 17.51 -2.36
C THR A 451 1.47 16.23 -3.24
N GLU A 452 0.34 15.74 -3.78
CA GLU A 452 0.29 14.51 -4.61
C GLU A 452 0.80 14.68 -6.06
N MET A 453 1.08 15.90 -6.54
CA MET A 453 1.35 16.14 -7.97
C MET A 453 2.44 17.19 -8.25
N ASP A 454 3.69 17.01 -7.82
CA ASP A 454 4.70 18.04 -8.13
C ASP A 454 6.13 17.51 -8.26
N GLU A 455 6.40 16.76 -9.34
CA GLU A 455 7.74 16.27 -9.67
C GLU A 455 8.73 17.42 -10.00
N GLU A 456 8.25 18.55 -10.52
CA GLU A 456 9.08 19.71 -10.86
C GLU A 456 9.62 20.42 -9.60
N SER A 457 8.84 20.46 -8.52
CA SER A 457 9.27 21.00 -7.21
C SER A 457 10.40 20.23 -6.53
N TYR A 458 10.73 19.00 -6.97
CA TYR A 458 11.80 18.18 -6.36
C TYR A 458 13.18 18.38 -6.98
N LEU A 459 13.29 18.97 -8.19
CA LEU A 459 14.60 19.16 -8.86
C LEU A 459 15.48 20.20 -8.15
N ASP A 460 14.89 21.26 -7.61
CA ASP A 460 15.61 22.26 -6.81
C ASP A 460 16.22 21.67 -5.52
N LEU A 461 15.69 20.54 -5.02
CA LEU A 461 16.13 19.90 -3.78
C LEU A 461 17.47 19.17 -3.88
N LEU A 462 17.95 18.92 -5.10
CA LEU A 462 19.25 18.31 -5.39
C LEU A 462 20.35 19.36 -5.64
N GLY A 463 19.97 20.62 -5.84
CA GLY A 463 20.88 21.72 -6.16
C GLY A 463 21.85 22.05 -5.02
N ASN A 464 23.12 22.30 -5.38
CA ASN A 464 24.16 22.68 -4.41
C ASN A 464 23.84 24.01 -3.73
N GLN A 465 23.27 24.98 -4.46
CA GLN A 465 22.87 26.28 -3.87
C GLN A 465 21.85 26.10 -2.74
N TYR A 466 20.86 25.22 -2.94
CA TYR A 466 19.86 24.93 -1.93
C TYR A 466 20.43 24.09 -0.77
N ALA A 467 21.40 23.21 -1.04
CA ALA A 467 22.15 22.52 0.02
C ALA A 467 22.92 23.50 0.91
N VAL A 468 23.60 24.49 0.33
CA VAL A 468 24.32 25.53 1.09
C VAL A 468 23.36 26.40 1.90
N ALA A 469 22.21 26.78 1.33
CA ALA A 469 21.18 27.51 2.08
C ALA A 469 20.75 26.74 3.34
N ARG A 470 20.49 25.43 3.19
CA ARG A 470 20.14 24.56 4.33
C ARG A 470 21.27 24.48 5.35
N TYR A 471 22.50 24.28 4.91
CA TYR A 471 23.67 24.25 5.78
C TYR A 471 23.79 25.51 6.67
N LEU A 472 23.59 26.69 6.09
CA LEU A 472 23.64 27.98 6.83
C LEU A 472 22.56 28.12 7.92
N HIS A 473 21.45 27.39 7.79
CA HIS A 473 20.45 27.28 8.86
C HIS A 473 20.89 26.27 9.92
N LEU A 474 21.26 25.04 9.51
CA LEU A 474 21.58 23.95 10.45
C LEU A 474 22.78 24.27 11.34
N LYS A 475 23.76 25.03 10.85
CA LYS A 475 24.94 25.43 11.65
C LYS A 475 24.63 26.30 12.86
N ARG A 476 23.39 26.76 13.03
CA ARG A 476 22.94 27.58 14.18
C ARG A 476 22.70 26.76 15.45
N PHE A 477 22.69 25.44 15.34
CA PHE A 477 22.45 24.55 16.47
C PHE A 477 23.56 23.51 16.60
N SER A 478 24.07 23.38 17.82
CA SER A 478 24.89 22.26 18.27
C SER A 478 24.34 21.78 19.61
N PRO A 479 24.10 20.47 19.79
CA PRO A 479 23.67 19.93 21.08
C PRO A 479 24.80 19.87 22.10
N TYR A 480 26.07 20.03 21.67
CA TYR A 480 27.26 19.94 22.53
C TYR A 480 27.83 21.31 22.92
N GLU A 481 27.28 22.40 22.39
CA GLU A 481 27.65 23.75 22.80
C GLU A 481 26.73 24.26 23.90
N PRO A 482 27.27 24.82 25.00
CA PRO A 482 26.44 25.44 26.04
C PRO A 482 25.75 26.71 25.50
N ALA A 483 24.53 26.51 25.02
CA ALA A 483 23.50 27.52 24.77
C ALA A 483 23.89 28.71 23.85
N LEU A 484 24.01 28.46 22.53
CA LEU A 484 23.80 29.53 21.53
C LEU A 484 22.33 29.99 21.44
N LEU A 485 21.39 29.22 22.01
CA LEU A 485 19.98 29.59 22.14
C LEU A 485 19.67 30.31 23.48
N LYS A 486 20.61 31.09 24.05
CA LYS A 486 20.23 32.03 25.10
C LYS A 486 19.33 33.10 24.50
N ARG A 487 18.02 32.97 24.68
CA ARG A 487 17.04 34.06 24.50
C ARG A 487 17.57 35.30 25.22
N ARG A 488 18.02 36.30 24.47
CA ARG A 488 18.43 37.59 25.02
C ARG A 488 17.20 38.50 25.08
N VAL A 489 16.77 38.84 26.29
CA VAL A 489 15.71 39.84 26.50
C VAL A 489 16.39 41.20 26.64
N LEU A 490 16.18 42.07 25.66
CA LEU A 490 16.61 43.47 25.72
C LEU A 490 15.46 44.30 26.28
N LEU A 491 15.66 44.89 27.46
CA LEU A 491 14.72 45.84 28.05
C LEU A 491 14.92 47.20 27.40
N VAL A 492 13.96 47.63 26.58
CA VAL A 492 13.94 48.96 25.99
C VAL A 492 12.98 49.83 26.81
N ARG A 493 13.50 50.86 27.48
CA ARG A 493 12.68 51.90 28.13
C ARG A 493 12.62 53.10 27.21
N ASN A 494 11.43 53.42 26.69
CA ASN A 494 11.20 54.67 25.97
C ASN A 494 10.56 55.69 26.94
N SER A 495 11.38 56.56 27.54
CA SER A 495 10.91 57.66 28.41
C SER A 495 10.51 58.91 27.63
N THR A 496 10.67 58.90 26.31
CA THR A 496 10.30 59.98 25.40
C THR A 496 9.04 59.59 24.64
N ARG A 497 8.06 60.48 24.47
CA ARG A 497 6.83 60.20 23.68
C ARG A 497 7.08 60.15 22.16
N GLU A 498 8.32 59.94 21.74
CA GLU A 498 8.77 59.98 20.37
C GLU A 498 9.16 58.58 19.87
N LEU A 499 9.09 58.42 18.54
CA LEU A 499 9.41 57.16 17.87
C LEU A 499 10.92 56.91 17.92
N GLN A 500 11.33 55.82 18.57
CA GLN A 500 12.74 55.41 18.68
C GLN A 500 13.02 54.24 17.72
N ASN A 501 14.05 54.37 16.88
CA ASN A 501 14.51 53.30 15.99
C ASN A 501 15.69 52.57 16.62
N PHE A 502 15.62 51.24 16.70
CA PHE A 502 16.73 50.40 17.17
C PHE A 502 17.20 49.47 16.07
N ARG A 503 18.52 49.36 15.92
CA ARG A 503 19.16 48.42 15.00
C ARG A 503 19.83 47.32 15.81
N ILE A 504 19.40 46.08 15.61
CA ILE A 504 20.05 44.90 16.17
C ILE A 504 20.87 44.26 15.07
N SER A 505 22.18 44.18 15.26
CA SER A 505 23.09 43.49 14.35
C SER A 505 23.53 42.18 15.02
N SER A 506 23.38 41.05 14.32
CA SER A 506 23.70 39.73 14.83
C SER A 506 24.27 38.86 13.72
N HIS A 507 25.21 37.98 14.07
CA HIS A 507 25.69 36.92 13.18
C HIS A 507 24.71 35.73 13.08
N CYS A 508 23.62 35.78 13.86
CA CYS A 508 22.53 34.80 13.88
C CYS A 508 21.19 35.45 13.48
N ALA A 509 20.22 34.66 13.01
CA ALA A 509 18.87 35.15 12.72
C ALA A 509 18.19 35.71 13.97
N ILE A 510 17.58 36.88 13.85
CA ILE A 510 16.90 37.58 14.95
C ILE A 510 15.40 37.37 14.78
N SER A 511 14.76 36.72 15.76
CA SER A 511 13.31 36.76 15.94
C SER A 511 12.99 37.73 17.07
N ALA A 512 12.41 38.87 16.73
CA ALA A 512 12.01 39.90 17.69
C ALA A 512 10.50 39.91 17.84
N ARG A 513 10.01 39.95 19.08
CA ARG A 513 8.59 40.20 19.40
C ARG A 513 8.52 41.22 20.52
N TRP A 514 7.65 42.20 20.36
CA TRP A 514 7.30 43.11 21.45
C TRP A 514 6.44 42.36 22.48
N ARG A 515 6.73 42.57 23.76
CA ARG A 515 5.89 42.10 24.85
C ARG A 515 5.82 43.24 25.86
N GLU A 516 4.61 43.75 26.12
CA GLU A 516 4.41 44.72 27.20
C GLU A 516 4.80 44.05 28.52
N LYS A 517 5.62 44.74 29.30
CA LYS A 517 5.91 44.34 30.67
C LYS A 517 4.89 45.07 31.53
N HIS A 518 3.89 44.36 32.03
CA HIS A 518 3.07 44.88 33.11
C HIS A 518 3.98 45.05 34.33
N ASP A 519 4.02 46.25 34.90
CA ASP A 519 4.63 46.49 36.19
C ASP A 519 3.78 45.77 37.23
N ASP A 520 4.22 44.58 37.64
CA ASP A 520 3.73 43.94 38.86
C ASP A 520 4.21 44.77 40.05
N LYS A 521 3.47 45.85 40.32
CA LYS A 521 3.49 46.58 41.59
C LYS A 521 2.20 46.40 42.39
N ASN A 522 1.32 45.49 41.97
CA ASN A 522 0.15 45.08 42.73
C ASN A 522 -0.07 43.56 42.57
N HIS A 523 0.75 42.74 43.23
CA HIS A 523 0.36 41.53 43.97
C HIS A 523 1.59 40.88 44.63
#